data_AF-A0A6A8PZG8-F1
#
_entry.id   AF-A0A6A8PZG8-F1
#
_cell.length_a   1.000
_cell.length_b   1.000
_cell.length_c   1.000
_cell.angle_alpha   90.00
_cell.angle_beta   90.00
_cell.angle_gamma   90.00
#
_symmetry.space_group_name_H-M   'P 1'
#
loop_
_entity.id
_entity.type
_entity.pdbx_description
1 polymer ?
#
loop_
_entity_poly.entity_id
_entity_poly.type
_entity_poly.pdbx_seq_one_letter_code
_entity_poly.pdbx_strand_id
1 'polypeptide(L)'
;MKNKKNSKIWLILSSISALTAILPLAAISCDHKVKQNSKENNEDLKPDQNKPEPKPENTTKEEDSKPDGNKPEPKPKPENPTKEEDLLNFRKNFKFELTKSNTWKITKYIGNDSEVTIPKKYQGKNITEIGERAFYGRIYLWEVILNEGLEKIGAGAFSNTNIKSITIPGSVKEIGAEAFDFSIISYISINSNNKNFEIKDNFFIDKNNKKILAYLDKKATKVTIPDSVKEIGKGAFSNCENLEEVSLNEGLEKIGDGAFSSTKIESITIPGSIKEIGEGALSFWDIRSISINSNNKNFETEDNFFMDKNNKKILAYLDKEATKVTIPDSVKEICKGAFYGCKNLKEVILNEGLEKIGAEAFKYTNIESITIPGSVKEIDVEAFRHTNIKSITIPNSVKEIGERAFSNCENLEEVSLNEGLEKIGAKAFYHTSIESITIPGSVKEIDESTLSGCENLGEVVLNEGLERIGDYAFRYAKILSITIPGSVKEIGVDAFLGCWYLKEAIYKGDASNINWENTGIDKTKIKIISSNN
;
A
#
# COMPACT_ATOMS: atom_id res chain seq x y z
N MET A 1 -52.00 -20.92 26.86
CA MET A 1 -52.22 -22.21 26.16
C MET A 1 -50.90 -22.64 25.54
N LYS A 2 -50.46 -23.87 25.84
CA LYS A 2 -49.14 -24.44 25.51
C LYS A 2 -48.97 -24.60 23.98
N ASN A 3 -47.88 -24.06 23.42
CA ASN A 3 -47.47 -24.36 22.05
C ASN A 3 -46.68 -25.67 22.01
N LYS A 4 -47.13 -26.58 21.14
CA LYS A 4 -46.66 -27.94 20.97
C LYS A 4 -45.35 -27.98 20.16
N LYS A 5 -44.44 -28.84 20.63
CA LYS A 5 -43.34 -29.48 19.92
C LYS A 5 -43.74 -29.89 18.50
N ASN A 6 -42.81 -29.73 17.55
CA ASN A 6 -42.60 -30.67 16.46
C ASN A 6 -41.12 -30.71 16.07
N SER A 7 -40.46 -31.78 16.53
CA SER A 7 -39.18 -32.27 16.04
C SER A 7 -39.41 -32.98 14.71
N LYS A 8 -38.62 -32.67 13.69
CA LYS A 8 -38.46 -33.51 12.50
C LYS A 8 -36.98 -33.74 12.25
N ILE A 9 -36.55 -34.89 12.75
CA ILE A 9 -35.35 -35.65 12.42
C ILE A 9 -35.42 -36.02 10.93
N TRP A 10 -34.34 -35.76 10.18
CA TRP A 10 -34.06 -36.40 8.91
C TRP A 10 -32.79 -37.27 9.07
N LEU A 11 -32.99 -38.58 8.94
CA LEU A 11 -31.98 -39.60 8.79
C LEU A 11 -31.61 -39.69 7.31
N ILE A 12 -30.34 -39.53 6.97
CA ILE A 12 -29.75 -40.12 5.76
C ILE A 12 -28.49 -40.86 6.20
N LEU A 13 -28.47 -42.17 5.93
CA LEU A 13 -27.41 -43.11 6.22
C LEU A 13 -26.81 -43.63 4.91
N SER A 14 -25.53 -44.02 5.00
CA SER A 14 -24.66 -44.71 4.03
C SER A 14 -24.08 -43.83 2.92
N SER A 15 -22.78 -43.85 2.64
CA SER A 15 -21.82 -44.96 2.75
C SER A 15 -20.39 -44.50 3.09
N ILE A 16 -19.79 -45.25 4.03
CA ILE A 16 -18.39 -45.22 4.47
C ILE A 16 -17.55 -46.09 3.52
N SER A 17 -16.34 -45.66 3.20
CA SER A 17 -15.19 -46.57 3.06
C SER A 17 -13.97 -45.94 3.72
N ALA A 18 -13.63 -46.48 4.88
CA ALA A 18 -12.47 -46.13 5.68
C ALA A 18 -11.22 -46.86 5.18
N LEU A 19 -10.05 -46.22 5.32
CA LEU A 19 -8.81 -46.94 5.62
C LEU A 19 -8.13 -46.25 6.81
N THR A 20 -8.20 -46.90 7.96
CA THR A 20 -7.46 -46.58 9.18
C THR A 20 -6.19 -47.43 9.24
N ALA A 21 -5.06 -46.81 9.58
CA ALA A 21 -3.93 -47.49 10.21
C ALA A 21 -3.64 -46.80 11.55
N ILE A 22 -3.47 -47.61 12.58
CA ILE A 22 -3.40 -47.24 14.01
C ILE A 22 -1.97 -47.48 14.51
N LEU A 23 -1.55 -46.67 15.50
CA LEU A 23 -0.65 -46.89 16.66
C LEU A 23 0.71 -46.18 16.62
N PRO A 24 1.30 -45.84 17.81
CA PRO A 24 0.69 -45.42 19.08
C PRO A 24 1.37 -44.19 19.73
N LEU A 25 0.62 -43.52 20.61
CA LEU A 25 1.14 -42.60 21.63
C LEU A 25 1.91 -43.39 22.70
N ALA A 26 3.16 -43.02 22.97
CA ALA A 26 3.89 -43.41 24.16
C ALA A 26 4.13 -42.17 25.04
N ALA A 27 3.46 -42.13 26.19
CA ALA A 27 3.82 -41.26 27.30
C ALA A 27 4.99 -41.90 28.06
N ILE A 28 6.06 -41.15 28.27
CA ILE A 28 7.09 -41.46 29.27
C ILE A 28 7.23 -40.23 30.18
N SER A 29 6.82 -40.44 31.43
CA SER A 29 7.23 -39.66 32.59
C SER A 29 8.60 -40.17 33.05
N CYS A 30 9.51 -39.27 33.44
CA CYS A 30 10.18 -39.32 34.74
C CYS A 30 11.13 -38.12 34.95
N ASP A 31 10.86 -37.41 36.04
CA ASP A 31 11.79 -36.77 36.98
C ASP A 31 13.26 -37.23 36.97
N HIS A 32 14.23 -36.30 37.05
CA HIS A 32 14.82 -35.81 38.33
C HIS A 32 16.25 -35.22 38.15
N LYS A 33 16.43 -34.02 38.75
CA LYS A 33 17.55 -33.56 39.60
C LYS A 33 18.96 -33.21 39.04
N VAL A 34 19.32 -31.95 39.36
CA VAL A 34 20.56 -31.49 40.08
C VAL A 34 21.80 -31.28 39.18
N LYS A 35 22.51 -30.14 39.17
CA LYS A 35 23.11 -29.39 40.29
C LYS A 35 23.56 -27.98 39.84
N GLN A 36 23.42 -27.01 40.75
CA GLN A 36 24.12 -25.73 40.74
C GLN A 36 25.65 -25.92 40.80
N ASN A 37 26.40 -25.03 40.16
CA ASN A 37 27.53 -24.39 40.83
C ASN A 37 27.82 -23.00 40.24
N SER A 38 27.92 -22.07 41.17
CA SER A 38 28.21 -20.65 41.10
C SER A 38 29.67 -20.32 40.85
N LYS A 39 29.93 -19.15 40.25
CA LYS A 39 30.91 -18.13 40.66
C LYS A 39 30.62 -16.87 39.82
N GLU A 40 29.98 -15.88 40.42
CA GLU A 40 30.61 -14.65 40.96
C GLU A 40 31.21 -13.76 39.88
N ASN A 41 30.50 -12.67 39.56
CA ASN A 41 30.97 -11.32 39.85
C ASN A 41 29.77 -10.35 39.76
N ASN A 42 29.39 -9.84 40.94
CA ASN A 42 28.57 -8.66 41.11
C ASN A 42 29.41 -7.42 40.80
N GLU A 43 28.81 -6.44 40.15
CA GLU A 43 28.80 -5.08 40.70
C GLU A 43 27.55 -4.35 40.18
N ASP A 44 26.65 -4.10 41.13
CA ASP A 44 25.46 -3.27 41.03
C ASP A 44 25.83 -1.82 40.68
N LEU A 45 24.90 -1.08 40.06
CA LEU A 45 24.54 0.27 40.53
C LEU A 45 23.18 0.69 39.92
N LYS A 46 22.22 0.92 40.81
CA LYS A 46 20.87 1.49 40.57
C LYS A 46 20.94 3.02 40.37
N PRO A 47 19.89 3.64 39.81
CA PRO A 47 19.89 5.07 39.43
C PRO A 47 19.60 5.97 40.64
N ASP A 48 20.30 7.09 40.73
CA ASP A 48 20.01 8.16 41.69
C ASP A 48 19.51 9.41 40.98
N GLN A 49 18.38 9.93 41.46
CA GLN A 49 17.79 11.21 41.12
C GLN A 49 18.25 12.21 42.18
N ASN A 50 18.92 13.31 41.80
CA ASN A 50 18.67 14.65 42.36
C ASN A 50 19.64 15.74 41.84
N LYS A 51 19.03 16.87 41.43
CA LYS A 51 19.53 18.27 41.47
C LYS A 51 20.53 18.77 40.40
N PRO A 52 20.57 20.10 40.12
CA PRO A 52 19.48 21.01 39.75
C PRO A 52 19.78 21.80 38.44
N GLU A 53 18.74 22.41 37.89
CA GLU A 53 18.78 23.40 36.79
C GLU A 53 19.67 24.63 37.11
N PRO A 54 20.27 25.29 36.09
CA PRO A 54 20.61 26.70 36.18
C PRO A 54 19.59 27.57 35.41
N LYS A 55 19.07 28.57 36.11
CA LYS A 55 18.30 29.70 35.57
C LYS A 55 19.20 30.71 34.83
N PRO A 56 18.62 31.56 33.98
CA PRO A 56 19.35 32.42 33.04
C PRO A 56 19.84 33.70 33.70
N GLU A 57 21.05 34.14 33.39
CA GLU A 57 21.52 35.49 33.67
C GLU A 57 21.88 36.24 32.39
N ASN A 58 21.31 37.44 32.35
CA ASN A 58 21.39 38.45 31.33
C ASN A 58 22.57 39.37 31.69
N THR A 59 23.55 39.55 30.81
CA THR A 59 24.43 40.74 30.86
C THR A 59 24.75 41.23 29.45
N THR A 60 24.35 42.47 29.27
CA THR A 60 24.70 43.40 28.20
C THR A 60 26.20 43.68 28.15
N LYS A 61 26.74 43.83 26.94
CA LYS A 61 27.66 44.92 26.59
C LYS A 61 27.78 45.07 25.07
N GLU A 62 27.65 46.33 24.68
CA GLU A 62 27.72 46.89 23.33
C GLU A 62 29.13 46.76 22.75
N GLU A 63 29.24 46.57 21.43
CA GLU A 63 30.28 47.20 20.62
C GLU A 63 29.84 47.32 19.14
N ASP A 64 29.66 48.58 18.76
CA ASP A 64 29.57 49.28 17.47
C ASP A 64 29.70 48.57 16.11
N SER A 65 28.62 48.76 15.33
CA SER A 65 28.52 49.23 13.93
C SER A 65 29.61 48.92 12.88
N LYS A 66 29.20 48.21 11.82
CA LYS A 66 29.23 48.67 10.40
C LYS A 66 28.27 47.82 9.53
N PRO A 67 27.68 48.39 8.46
CA PRO A 67 26.57 47.79 7.73
C PRO A 67 27.08 46.88 6.62
N ASP A 68 26.65 45.62 6.58
CA ASP A 68 26.83 44.80 5.39
C ASP A 68 25.50 44.66 4.63
N GLY A 69 25.46 45.33 3.50
CA GLY A 69 24.38 45.21 2.54
C GLY A 69 24.53 43.89 1.81
N ASN A 70 23.64 42.96 2.10
CA ASN A 70 23.34 41.84 1.20
C ASN A 70 21.89 41.41 1.41
N LYS A 71 20.97 42.26 0.91
CA LYS A 71 19.66 41.78 0.50
C LYS A 71 19.91 40.98 -0.79
N PRO A 72 19.60 39.66 -0.85
CA PRO A 72 19.80 38.92 -2.09
C PRO A 72 18.94 39.57 -3.17
N GLU A 73 19.57 39.97 -4.27
CA GLU A 73 18.88 40.41 -5.47
C GLU A 73 17.96 39.29 -5.97
N PRO A 74 16.75 39.60 -6.48
CA PRO A 74 15.93 38.60 -7.13
C PRO A 74 16.70 38.03 -8.33
N LYS A 75 16.88 36.71 -8.37
CA LYS A 75 17.44 36.01 -9.54
C LYS A 75 16.70 36.47 -10.81
N PRO A 76 17.40 36.68 -11.94
CA PRO A 76 16.78 37.13 -13.18
C PRO A 76 15.69 36.13 -13.61
N LYS A 77 14.59 36.65 -14.16
CA LYS A 77 13.50 35.83 -14.73
C LYS A 77 14.10 34.84 -15.74
N PRO A 78 13.72 33.56 -15.71
CA PRO A 78 14.26 32.59 -16.67
C PRO A 78 13.76 32.93 -18.08
N GLU A 79 14.69 33.30 -18.95
CA GLU A 79 14.47 33.42 -20.39
C GLU A 79 14.73 32.07 -21.09
N ASN A 80 14.17 31.89 -22.28
CA ASN A 80 14.28 30.68 -23.10
C ASN A 80 15.75 30.21 -23.19
N PRO A 81 16.05 28.89 -23.14
CA PRO A 81 17.40 28.40 -23.40
C PRO A 81 17.81 28.77 -24.83
N THR A 82 18.83 29.62 -24.97
CA THR A 82 19.32 30.16 -26.25
C THR A 82 20.58 29.45 -26.76
N LYS A 83 21.23 28.61 -25.95
CA LYS A 83 22.43 27.87 -26.34
C LYS A 83 22.09 26.50 -26.94
N GLU A 84 22.86 26.10 -27.95
CA GLU A 84 22.62 24.87 -28.73
C GLU A 84 22.79 23.59 -27.88
N GLU A 85 23.66 23.61 -26.88
CA GLU A 85 23.83 22.52 -25.89
C GLU A 85 22.61 22.38 -24.96
N ASP A 86 22.00 23.50 -24.52
CA ASP A 86 20.80 23.50 -23.69
C ASP A 86 19.59 22.94 -24.46
N LEU A 87 19.51 23.23 -25.77
CA LEU A 87 18.50 22.66 -26.67
C LEU A 87 18.72 21.16 -26.93
N LEU A 88 19.97 20.68 -26.92
CA LEU A 88 20.31 19.27 -27.11
C LEU A 88 20.00 18.42 -25.87
N ASN A 89 20.31 18.91 -24.67
CA ASN A 89 19.93 18.26 -23.42
C ASN A 89 18.42 18.27 -23.18
N PHE A 90 17.74 19.37 -23.54
CA PHE A 90 16.28 19.45 -23.49
C PHE A 90 15.61 18.40 -24.40
N ARG A 91 16.17 18.13 -25.59
CA ARG A 91 15.65 17.08 -26.48
C ARG A 91 15.86 15.66 -25.96
N LYS A 92 16.93 15.41 -25.19
CA LYS A 92 17.21 14.09 -24.62
C LYS A 92 16.27 13.77 -23.47
N ASN A 93 16.05 14.76 -22.60
CA ASN A 93 15.35 14.53 -21.33
C ASN A 93 13.83 14.64 -21.43
N PHE A 94 13.28 15.31 -22.46
CA PHE A 94 11.83 15.50 -22.60
C PHE A 94 11.25 14.75 -23.80
N LYS A 95 10.04 14.23 -23.62
CA LYS A 95 9.17 13.69 -24.67
C LYS A 95 7.93 14.57 -24.79
N PHE A 96 7.52 14.81 -26.04
CA PHE A 96 6.44 15.71 -26.38
C PHE A 96 5.41 15.05 -27.29
N GLU A 97 4.18 15.54 -27.22
CA GLU A 97 3.08 15.19 -28.10
C GLU A 97 2.38 16.48 -28.56
N LEU A 98 2.01 16.54 -29.85
CA LEU A 98 1.22 17.63 -30.40
C LEU A 98 -0.23 17.51 -29.94
N THR A 99 -0.77 18.56 -29.35
CA THR A 99 -2.18 18.64 -28.96
C THR A 99 -3.07 18.93 -30.18
N LYS A 100 -4.38 18.73 -30.03
CA LYS A 100 -5.39 19.10 -31.04
C LYS A 100 -5.40 20.61 -31.35
N SER A 101 -4.97 21.44 -30.40
CA SER A 101 -4.86 22.90 -30.54
C SER A 101 -3.51 23.35 -31.13
N ASN A 102 -2.71 22.43 -31.65
CA ASN A 102 -1.43 22.70 -32.30
C ASN A 102 -0.36 23.29 -31.35
N THR A 103 -0.41 22.90 -30.07
CA THR A 103 0.57 23.20 -29.02
C THR A 103 1.27 21.93 -28.55
N TRP A 104 2.27 22.05 -27.67
CA TRP A 104 3.00 20.92 -27.12
C TRP A 104 2.51 20.53 -25.73
N LYS A 105 2.40 19.21 -25.53
CA LYS A 105 2.25 18.54 -24.25
C LYS A 105 3.54 17.81 -23.89
N ILE A 106 4.06 18.00 -22.67
CA ILE A 106 5.15 17.17 -22.14
C ILE A 106 4.56 15.84 -21.70
N THR A 107 4.92 14.74 -22.33
CA THR A 107 4.40 13.40 -21.98
C THR A 107 5.31 12.63 -21.05
N LYS A 108 6.61 12.93 -21.05
CA LYS A 108 7.59 12.29 -20.18
C LYS A 108 8.83 13.14 -20.02
N TYR A 109 9.36 13.16 -18.81
CA TYR A 109 10.69 13.65 -18.49
C TYR A 109 11.52 12.47 -17.95
N ILE A 110 12.75 12.32 -18.46
CA ILE A 110 13.69 11.25 -18.13
C ILE A 110 15.03 11.75 -17.59
N GLY A 111 15.17 13.06 -17.39
CA GLY A 111 16.37 13.64 -16.80
C GLY A 111 16.49 13.34 -15.30
N ASN A 112 17.68 13.60 -14.77
CA ASN A 112 18.01 13.51 -13.34
C ASN A 112 18.36 14.88 -12.75
N ASP A 113 17.99 15.97 -13.45
CA ASP A 113 18.25 17.33 -13.01
C ASP A 113 17.50 17.65 -11.71
N SER A 114 18.15 18.37 -10.79
CA SER A 114 17.57 18.78 -9.51
C SER A 114 16.62 19.96 -9.62
N GLU A 115 16.78 20.76 -10.66
CA GLU A 115 15.95 21.90 -11.01
C GLU A 115 15.55 21.76 -12.48
N VAL A 116 14.27 21.97 -12.77
CA VAL A 116 13.75 21.96 -14.15
C VAL A 116 12.97 23.24 -14.42
N THR A 117 13.36 23.97 -15.45
CA THR A 117 12.53 25.05 -16.01
C THR A 117 11.78 24.54 -17.23
N ILE A 118 10.46 24.67 -17.22
CA ILE A 118 9.63 24.40 -18.40
C ILE A 118 9.72 25.61 -19.33
N PRO A 119 10.19 25.46 -20.59
CA PRO A 119 10.25 26.58 -21.51
C PRO A 119 8.86 26.92 -22.07
N LYS A 120 8.68 28.18 -22.49
CA LYS A 120 7.42 28.64 -23.09
C LYS A 120 7.13 27.98 -24.44
N LYS A 121 8.17 27.70 -25.22
CA LYS A 121 8.06 27.19 -26.58
C LYS A 121 9.05 26.06 -26.83
N TYR A 122 8.64 25.13 -27.68
CA TYR A 122 9.51 24.13 -28.27
C TYR A 122 9.21 24.08 -29.78
N GLN A 123 10.25 24.08 -30.62
CA GLN A 123 10.10 24.09 -32.09
C GLN A 123 9.08 25.13 -32.61
N GLY A 124 9.13 26.34 -32.06
CA GLY A 124 8.27 27.46 -32.46
C GLY A 124 6.83 27.43 -31.94
N LYS A 125 6.36 26.32 -31.34
CA LYS A 125 5.00 26.19 -30.76
C LYS A 125 5.05 26.30 -29.24
N ASN A 126 3.95 26.75 -28.63
CA ASN A 126 3.85 26.89 -27.18
C ASN A 126 3.78 25.52 -26.49
N ILE A 127 4.39 25.40 -25.31
CA ILE A 127 4.13 24.30 -24.38
C ILE A 127 3.00 24.73 -23.45
N THR A 128 1.88 24.03 -23.54
CA THR A 128 0.64 24.38 -22.82
C THR A 128 0.18 23.28 -21.87
N GLU A 129 0.73 22.08 -21.95
CA GLU A 129 0.29 20.96 -21.12
C GLU A 129 1.46 20.17 -20.55
N ILE A 130 1.33 19.75 -19.31
CA ILE A 130 2.12 18.67 -18.71
C ILE A 130 1.19 17.47 -18.59
N GLY A 131 1.60 16.36 -19.19
CA GLY A 131 0.82 15.13 -19.24
C GLY A 131 0.75 14.42 -17.90
N GLU A 132 -0.16 13.45 -17.84
CA GLU A 132 -0.26 12.52 -16.72
C GLU A 132 1.10 11.85 -16.47
N ARG A 133 1.52 11.84 -15.20
CA ARG A 133 2.76 11.21 -14.73
C ARG A 133 4.04 11.63 -15.46
N ALA A 134 4.04 12.79 -16.13
CA ALA A 134 5.16 13.23 -16.96
C ALA A 134 6.51 13.29 -16.21
N PHE A 135 6.50 13.68 -14.94
CA PHE A 135 7.66 13.75 -14.04
C PHE A 135 7.53 12.77 -12.86
N TYR A 136 6.66 11.77 -12.96
CA TYR A 136 6.43 10.82 -11.88
C TYR A 136 7.71 10.10 -11.45
N GLY A 137 7.95 10.01 -10.14
CA GLY A 137 9.07 9.25 -9.59
C GLY A 137 10.43 9.91 -9.79
N ARG A 138 10.47 11.20 -10.16
CA ARG A 138 11.72 11.96 -10.30
C ARG A 138 12.19 12.41 -8.93
N ILE A 139 12.69 11.47 -8.14
CA ILE A 139 13.15 11.70 -6.76
C ILE A 139 14.31 12.69 -6.65
N TYR A 140 15.07 12.91 -7.71
CA TYR A 140 16.13 13.93 -7.73
C TYR A 140 15.61 15.33 -8.03
N LEU A 141 14.35 15.52 -8.41
CA LEU A 141 13.78 16.82 -8.74
C LEU A 141 13.28 17.54 -7.47
N TRP A 142 13.89 18.68 -7.14
CA TRP A 142 13.58 19.49 -5.96
C TRP A 142 12.86 20.79 -6.31
N GLU A 143 13.08 21.31 -7.51
CA GLU A 143 12.48 22.55 -7.97
C GLU A 143 11.98 22.42 -9.41
N VAL A 144 10.78 22.93 -9.67
CA VAL A 144 10.26 23.09 -11.03
C VAL A 144 9.72 24.49 -11.22
N ILE A 145 10.18 25.15 -12.29
CA ILE A 145 9.70 26.46 -12.70
C ILE A 145 8.74 26.26 -13.88
N LEU A 146 7.46 26.52 -13.63
CA LEU A 146 6.41 26.40 -14.64
C LEU A 146 6.35 27.66 -15.52
N ASN A 147 6.11 27.50 -16.81
CA ASN A 147 6.01 28.65 -17.72
C ASN A 147 4.64 29.33 -17.68
N GLU A 148 4.65 30.66 -17.87
CA GLU A 148 3.45 31.38 -18.30
C GLU A 148 3.04 30.91 -19.70
N GLY A 149 1.76 30.59 -19.87
CA GLY A 149 1.20 29.91 -21.05
C GLY A 149 0.86 28.43 -20.83
N LEU A 150 1.31 27.83 -19.71
CA LEU A 150 0.88 26.50 -19.30
C LEU A 150 -0.59 26.53 -18.87
N GLU A 151 -1.41 25.68 -19.47
CA GLU A 151 -2.86 25.62 -19.24
C GLU A 151 -3.28 24.44 -18.37
N LYS A 152 -2.59 23.30 -18.49
CA LYS A 152 -2.97 22.04 -17.80
C LYS A 152 -1.77 21.33 -17.19
N ILE A 153 -1.96 20.83 -15.98
CA ILE A 153 -1.05 19.91 -15.30
C ILE A 153 -1.81 18.60 -15.06
N GLY A 154 -1.33 17.52 -15.66
CA GLY A 154 -1.99 16.21 -15.63
C GLY A 154 -1.98 15.54 -14.26
N ALA A 155 -2.83 14.52 -14.12
CA ALA A 155 -2.86 13.71 -12.90
C ALA A 155 -1.49 13.07 -12.63
N GLY A 156 -1.08 13.05 -11.38
CA GLY A 156 0.19 12.48 -10.97
C GLY A 156 1.45 13.10 -11.61
N ALA A 157 1.35 14.25 -12.26
CA ALA A 157 2.42 14.81 -13.10
C ALA A 157 3.77 14.89 -12.37
N PHE A 158 3.77 15.28 -11.10
CA PHE A 158 4.93 15.45 -10.23
C PHE A 158 4.83 14.62 -8.93
N SER A 159 4.01 13.55 -8.89
CA SER A 159 4.01 12.67 -7.70
C SER A 159 5.33 11.93 -7.56
N ASN A 160 5.70 11.58 -6.33
CA ASN A 160 6.96 10.93 -6.00
C ASN A 160 8.19 11.73 -6.50
N THR A 161 8.10 13.05 -6.40
CA THR A 161 9.24 13.98 -6.55
C THR A 161 9.61 14.54 -5.18
N ASN A 162 10.69 15.33 -5.09
CA ASN A 162 11.09 16.02 -3.85
C ASN A 162 10.77 17.52 -3.89
N ILE A 163 9.80 17.93 -4.72
CA ILE A 163 9.38 19.33 -4.84
C ILE A 163 8.66 19.75 -3.57
N LYS A 164 9.22 20.76 -2.89
CA LYS A 164 8.66 21.30 -1.63
C LYS A 164 7.89 22.60 -1.83
N SER A 165 8.19 23.32 -2.91
CA SER A 165 7.54 24.57 -3.24
C SER A 165 7.14 24.63 -4.71
N ILE A 166 6.01 25.28 -4.99
CA ILE A 166 5.56 25.50 -6.36
C ILE A 166 4.86 26.85 -6.50
N THR A 167 5.07 27.49 -7.65
CA THR A 167 4.32 28.67 -8.07
C THR A 167 3.40 28.29 -9.21
N ILE A 168 2.09 28.48 -9.04
CA ILE A 168 1.10 28.19 -10.07
C ILE A 168 0.98 29.40 -11.02
N PRO A 169 1.31 29.26 -12.33
CA PRO A 169 1.21 30.34 -13.31
C PRO A 169 -0.19 30.90 -13.49
N GLY A 170 -0.30 32.13 -14.00
CA GLY A 170 -1.60 32.78 -14.21
C GLY A 170 -2.47 32.08 -15.25
N SER A 171 -1.84 31.37 -16.18
CA SER A 171 -2.49 30.68 -17.30
C SER A 171 -3.08 29.30 -16.96
N VAL A 172 -2.72 28.69 -15.82
CA VAL A 172 -3.15 27.33 -15.48
C VAL A 172 -4.64 27.32 -15.17
N LYS A 173 -5.36 26.42 -15.85
CA LYS A 173 -6.81 26.22 -15.77
C LYS A 173 -7.18 24.92 -15.07
N GLU A 174 -6.32 23.91 -15.17
CA GLU A 174 -6.60 22.56 -14.67
C GLU A 174 -5.36 21.96 -14.01
N ILE A 175 -5.56 21.38 -12.82
CA ILE A 175 -4.57 20.58 -12.10
C ILE A 175 -5.23 19.23 -11.80
N GLY A 176 -4.67 18.16 -12.34
CA GLY A 176 -5.18 16.80 -12.15
C GLY A 176 -5.03 16.30 -10.71
N ALA A 177 -5.74 15.24 -10.37
CA ALA A 177 -5.60 14.57 -9.08
C ALA A 177 -4.13 14.15 -8.84
N GLU A 178 -3.62 14.39 -7.64
CA GLU A 178 -2.23 14.07 -7.25
C GLU A 178 -1.15 14.66 -8.18
N ALA A 179 -1.48 15.69 -8.98
CA ALA A 179 -0.52 16.33 -9.87
C ALA A 179 0.77 16.74 -9.14
N PHE A 180 0.66 17.04 -7.85
CA PHE A 180 1.76 17.15 -6.93
C PHE A 180 1.52 16.25 -5.72
N ASP A 181 2.61 15.84 -5.06
CA ASP A 181 2.53 15.21 -3.76
C ASP A 181 2.32 16.28 -2.67
N PHE A 182 1.05 16.56 -2.37
CA PHE A 182 0.66 17.55 -1.35
C PHE A 182 0.95 17.10 0.09
N SER A 183 1.46 15.89 0.26
CA SER A 183 1.89 15.38 1.56
C SER A 183 3.27 15.92 1.97
N ILE A 184 4.10 16.33 0.99
CA ILE A 184 5.45 16.88 1.23
C ILE A 184 5.60 18.37 0.85
N ILE A 185 4.69 18.92 0.04
CA ILE A 185 4.71 20.34 -0.31
C ILE A 185 4.45 21.19 0.94
N SER A 186 5.39 22.08 1.25
CA SER A 186 5.32 23.00 2.38
C SER A 186 4.97 24.43 1.99
N TYR A 187 5.07 24.78 0.70
CA TYR A 187 4.76 26.12 0.21
C TYR A 187 4.14 26.12 -1.18
N ILE A 188 3.00 26.77 -1.34
CA ILE A 188 2.39 27.03 -2.65
C ILE A 188 2.20 28.54 -2.78
N SER A 189 2.56 29.09 -3.94
CA SER A 189 2.15 30.43 -4.33
C SER A 189 1.36 30.38 -5.64
N ILE A 190 0.49 31.36 -5.84
CA ILE A 190 -0.35 31.48 -7.04
C ILE A 190 -0.07 32.85 -7.65
N ASN A 191 0.19 32.86 -8.96
CA ASN A 191 0.30 34.11 -9.71
C ASN A 191 -1.00 34.92 -9.55
N SER A 192 -0.90 36.22 -9.25
CA SER A 192 -2.04 37.10 -8.99
C SER A 192 -3.06 37.19 -10.15
N ASN A 193 -2.65 36.84 -11.36
CA ASN A 193 -3.53 36.77 -12.53
C ASN A 193 -4.31 35.45 -12.65
N ASN A 194 -4.01 34.44 -11.83
CA ASN A 194 -4.72 33.17 -11.88
C ASN A 194 -6.16 33.32 -11.34
N LYS A 195 -7.14 33.08 -12.21
CA LYS A 195 -8.56 33.20 -11.88
C LYS A 195 -9.21 31.89 -11.43
N ASN A 196 -8.53 30.76 -11.61
CA ASN A 196 -9.07 29.41 -11.40
C ASN A 196 -8.76 28.87 -10.01
N PHE A 197 -7.58 29.19 -9.47
CA PHE A 197 -7.14 28.71 -8.17
C PHE A 197 -7.00 29.85 -7.16
N GLU A 198 -7.09 29.54 -5.89
CA GLU A 198 -6.80 30.46 -4.80
C GLU A 198 -6.20 29.73 -3.59
N ILE A 199 -5.48 30.47 -2.75
CA ILE A 199 -5.15 30.04 -1.40
C ILE A 199 -5.92 30.95 -0.45
N LYS A 200 -6.78 30.35 0.36
CA LYS A 200 -7.55 31.06 1.38
C LYS A 200 -7.55 30.23 2.65
N ASP A 201 -7.19 30.82 3.78
CA ASP A 201 -7.18 30.15 5.09
C ASP A 201 -6.43 28.79 5.07
N ASN A 202 -5.27 28.75 4.40
CA ASN A 202 -4.44 27.55 4.17
C ASN A 202 -5.06 26.47 3.26
N PHE A 203 -6.23 26.69 2.69
CA PHE A 203 -6.80 25.82 1.66
C PHE A 203 -6.33 26.26 0.28
N PHE A 204 -5.70 25.34 -0.46
CA PHE A 204 -5.49 25.48 -1.89
C PHE A 204 -6.72 24.95 -2.64
N ILE A 205 -7.45 25.85 -3.28
CA ILE A 205 -8.79 25.60 -3.82
C ILE A 205 -8.81 25.79 -5.34
N ASP A 206 -9.42 24.83 -6.04
CA ASP A 206 -9.95 25.02 -7.39
C ASP A 206 -11.36 25.64 -7.28
N LYS A 207 -11.47 26.92 -7.67
CA LYS A 207 -12.70 27.70 -7.57
C LYS A 207 -13.77 27.22 -8.54
N ASN A 208 -13.36 26.76 -9.72
CA ASN A 208 -14.29 26.34 -10.77
C ASN A 208 -15.01 25.06 -10.35
N ASN A 209 -14.27 24.13 -9.76
CA ASN A 209 -14.80 22.85 -9.29
C ASN A 209 -15.21 22.87 -7.81
N LYS A 210 -15.03 24.00 -7.11
CA LYS A 210 -15.29 24.14 -5.67
C LYS A 210 -14.59 23.03 -4.87
N LYS A 211 -13.34 22.76 -5.21
CA LYS A 211 -12.60 21.59 -4.74
C LYS A 211 -11.36 21.99 -3.96
N ILE A 212 -11.17 21.42 -2.78
CA ILE A 212 -9.89 21.52 -2.05
C ILE A 212 -8.90 20.56 -2.73
N LEU A 213 -7.79 21.10 -3.19
CA LEU A 213 -6.68 20.32 -3.74
C LEU A 213 -5.69 19.93 -2.63
N ALA A 214 -5.44 20.84 -1.69
CA ALA A 214 -4.54 20.60 -0.56
C ALA A 214 -4.86 21.51 0.63
N TYR A 215 -4.56 21.04 1.83
CA TYR A 215 -4.48 21.83 3.05
C TYR A 215 -3.02 22.00 3.49
N LEU A 216 -2.60 23.25 3.66
CA LEU A 216 -1.19 23.63 3.76
C LEU A 216 -0.67 23.73 5.19
N ASP A 217 -1.55 23.86 6.20
CA ASP A 217 -1.13 23.94 7.60
C ASP A 217 -1.01 22.54 8.23
N LYS A 218 0.21 22.01 8.27
CA LYS A 218 0.51 20.70 8.88
C LYS A 218 0.55 20.73 10.42
N LYS A 219 0.44 21.91 11.04
CA LYS A 219 0.41 22.08 12.50
C LYS A 219 -1.00 22.23 13.06
N ALA A 220 -2.00 22.45 12.21
CA ALA A 220 -3.38 22.58 12.63
C ALA A 220 -3.87 21.32 13.34
N THR A 221 -4.55 21.50 14.47
CA THR A 221 -5.23 20.43 15.20
C THR A 221 -6.72 20.35 14.88
N LYS A 222 -7.29 21.42 14.35
CA LYS A 222 -8.70 21.53 13.98
C LYS A 222 -8.88 22.28 12.68
N VAL A 223 -9.81 21.83 11.84
CA VAL A 223 -10.16 22.49 10.58
C VAL A 223 -11.66 22.53 10.35
N THR A 224 -12.16 23.65 9.81
CA THR A 224 -13.52 23.77 9.28
C THR A 224 -13.48 23.92 7.76
N ILE A 225 -14.18 23.05 7.04
CA ILE A 225 -14.25 23.10 5.58
C ILE A 225 -15.11 24.29 5.14
N PRO A 226 -14.66 25.17 4.23
CA PRO A 226 -15.42 26.35 3.81
C PRO A 226 -16.76 25.99 3.14
N ASP A 227 -17.83 26.75 3.40
CA ASP A 227 -19.20 26.47 2.89
C ASP A 227 -19.32 26.41 1.36
N SER A 228 -18.42 27.08 0.64
CA SER A 228 -18.42 27.09 -0.83
C SER A 228 -17.91 25.77 -1.43
N VAL A 229 -17.21 24.95 -0.67
CA VAL A 229 -16.54 23.72 -1.14
C VAL A 229 -17.54 22.59 -1.31
N LYS A 230 -17.42 21.88 -2.44
CA LYS A 230 -18.22 20.71 -2.82
C LYS A 230 -17.42 19.41 -2.83
N GLU A 231 -16.10 19.48 -2.94
CA GLU A 231 -15.24 18.29 -2.99
C GLU A 231 -13.94 18.48 -2.20
N ILE A 232 -13.56 17.46 -1.45
CA ILE A 232 -12.21 17.31 -0.90
C ILE A 232 -11.45 16.35 -1.84
N GLY A 233 -10.36 16.82 -2.43
CA GLY A 233 -9.55 16.03 -3.34
C GLY A 233 -8.81 14.86 -2.69
N LYS A 234 -8.35 13.94 -3.53
CA LYS A 234 -7.48 12.82 -3.14
C LYS A 234 -6.26 13.34 -2.37
N GLY A 235 -6.01 12.80 -1.17
CA GLY A 235 -4.88 13.16 -0.32
C GLY A 235 -4.85 14.61 0.19
N ALA A 236 -5.94 15.39 0.09
CA ALA A 236 -5.92 16.83 0.35
C ALA A 236 -5.45 17.22 1.77
N PHE A 237 -5.70 16.39 2.78
CA PHE A 237 -5.24 16.51 4.16
C PHE A 237 -4.26 15.40 4.55
N SER A 238 -3.66 14.71 3.58
CA SER A 238 -2.68 13.66 3.89
C SER A 238 -1.49 14.23 4.65
N ASN A 239 -1.01 13.48 5.64
CA ASN A 239 0.08 13.83 6.54
C ASN A 239 -0.16 15.12 7.35
N CYS A 240 -1.43 15.49 7.56
CA CYS A 240 -1.79 16.44 8.62
C CYS A 240 -1.77 15.72 9.98
N GLU A 241 -0.58 15.28 10.43
CA GLU A 241 -0.37 14.38 11.58
C GLU A 241 -0.81 14.94 12.94
N ASN A 242 -1.13 16.24 13.01
CA ASN A 242 -1.66 16.87 14.21
C ASN A 242 -3.17 17.10 14.15
N LEU A 243 -3.80 16.87 13.00
CA LEU A 243 -5.22 17.15 12.81
C LEU A 243 -6.08 16.11 13.55
N GLU A 244 -6.79 16.55 14.57
CA GLU A 244 -7.63 15.74 15.45
C GLU A 244 -9.13 15.96 15.18
N GLU A 245 -9.51 17.15 14.70
CA GLU A 245 -10.91 17.51 14.45
C GLU A 245 -11.11 18.12 13.06
N VAL A 246 -12.12 17.63 12.33
CA VAL A 246 -12.60 18.25 11.10
C VAL A 246 -14.11 18.50 11.16
N SER A 247 -14.51 19.72 10.85
CA SER A 247 -15.91 20.11 10.65
C SER A 247 -16.20 20.17 9.14
N LEU A 248 -16.95 19.19 8.64
CA LEU A 248 -17.39 19.15 7.24
C LEU A 248 -18.60 20.08 7.02
N ASN A 249 -18.66 20.75 5.86
CA ASN A 249 -19.80 21.60 5.53
C ASN A 249 -21.00 20.76 5.01
N GLU A 250 -22.22 21.30 5.14
CA GLU A 250 -23.48 20.63 4.72
C GLU A 250 -23.70 20.61 3.19
N GLY A 251 -22.84 21.29 2.43
CA GLY A 251 -22.86 21.30 0.98
C GLY A 251 -21.92 20.29 0.34
N LEU A 252 -21.06 19.61 1.12
CA LEU A 252 -19.96 18.79 0.64
C LEU A 252 -20.49 17.49 0.03
N GLU A 253 -20.08 17.17 -1.19
CA GLU A 253 -20.64 16.06 -1.96
C GLU A 253 -19.67 14.88 -2.07
N LYS A 254 -18.37 15.13 -2.00
CA LYS A 254 -17.34 14.11 -2.22
C LYS A 254 -16.11 14.31 -1.33
N ILE A 255 -15.59 13.20 -0.81
CA ILE A 255 -14.29 13.10 -0.15
C ILE A 255 -13.45 12.11 -0.96
N GLY A 256 -12.30 12.53 -1.49
CA GLY A 256 -11.44 11.69 -2.32
C GLY A 256 -10.64 10.66 -1.53
N ASP A 257 -10.04 9.71 -2.25
CA ASP A 257 -9.20 8.65 -1.67
C ASP A 257 -8.10 9.22 -0.77
N GLY A 258 -7.83 8.57 0.36
CA GLY A 258 -6.81 9.01 1.32
C GLY A 258 -6.90 10.48 1.76
N ALA A 259 -8.05 11.16 1.61
CA ALA A 259 -8.15 12.60 1.86
C ALA A 259 -7.60 13.00 3.24
N PHE A 260 -7.82 12.19 4.26
CA PHE A 260 -7.35 12.37 5.64
C PHE A 260 -6.38 11.28 6.09
N SER A 261 -5.61 10.66 5.17
CA SER A 261 -4.58 9.68 5.54
C SER A 261 -3.52 10.27 6.46
N SER A 262 -3.11 9.51 7.47
CA SER A 262 -2.10 9.95 8.46
C SER A 262 -2.53 11.22 9.22
N THR A 263 -3.81 11.30 9.61
CA THR A 263 -4.35 12.27 10.56
C THR A 263 -4.64 11.59 11.90
N LYS A 264 -4.95 12.36 12.95
CA LYS A 264 -5.36 11.86 14.27
C LYS A 264 -6.87 11.98 14.50
N ILE A 265 -7.64 12.05 13.42
CA ILE A 265 -9.11 12.17 13.51
C ILE A 265 -9.67 10.86 14.05
N GLU A 266 -10.15 10.88 15.29
CA GLU A 266 -10.78 9.71 15.92
C GLU A 266 -12.30 9.66 15.72
N SER A 267 -12.91 10.82 15.44
CA SER A 267 -14.34 10.93 15.20
C SER A 267 -14.69 11.94 14.12
N ILE A 268 -15.73 11.63 13.35
CA ILE A 268 -16.20 12.50 12.28
C ILE A 268 -17.72 12.43 12.14
N THR A 269 -18.33 13.56 11.79
CA THR A 269 -19.74 13.60 11.39
C THR A 269 -19.83 13.71 9.86
N ILE A 270 -20.53 12.77 9.22
CA ILE A 270 -20.76 12.75 7.78
C ILE A 270 -22.03 13.55 7.44
N PRO A 271 -21.93 14.68 6.70
CA PRO A 271 -23.09 15.49 6.30
C PRO A 271 -24.09 14.75 5.41
N GLY A 272 -25.32 15.27 5.33
CA GLY A 272 -26.39 14.66 4.53
C GLY A 272 -26.14 14.70 3.01
N SER A 273 -25.29 15.62 2.55
CA SER A 273 -24.97 15.88 1.15
C SER A 273 -23.92 14.93 0.55
N ILE A 274 -23.18 14.19 1.37
CA ILE A 274 -22.07 13.35 0.90
C ILE A 274 -22.61 12.18 0.08
N LYS A 275 -22.12 12.06 -1.15
CA LYS A 275 -22.47 11.03 -2.14
C LYS A 275 -21.38 9.99 -2.28
N GLU A 276 -20.13 10.37 -2.07
CA GLU A 276 -18.97 9.52 -2.31
C GLU A 276 -17.88 9.79 -1.25
N ILE A 277 -17.35 8.70 -0.69
CA ILE A 277 -16.16 8.71 0.17
C ILE A 277 -15.19 7.72 -0.46
N GLY A 278 -14.03 8.24 -0.84
CA GLY A 278 -12.98 7.49 -1.49
C GLY A 278 -12.34 6.44 -0.58
N GLU A 279 -11.60 5.55 -1.21
CA GLU A 279 -10.93 4.46 -0.52
C GLU A 279 -9.85 4.98 0.44
N GLY A 280 -9.84 4.47 1.68
CA GLY A 280 -8.92 4.93 2.72
C GLY A 280 -9.06 6.40 3.12
N ALA A 281 -10.12 7.11 2.67
CA ALA A 281 -10.26 8.55 2.84
C ALA A 281 -10.16 9.04 4.28
N LEU A 282 -10.60 8.23 5.25
CA LEU A 282 -10.68 8.62 6.64
C LEU A 282 -9.60 7.97 7.53
N SER A 283 -8.53 7.38 6.96
CA SER A 283 -7.42 6.76 7.72
C SER A 283 -7.93 5.83 8.84
N PHE A 284 -8.61 4.74 8.45
CA PHE A 284 -9.44 3.91 9.32
C PHE A 284 -8.73 3.20 10.49
N TRP A 285 -7.43 3.44 10.69
CA TRP A 285 -6.67 2.96 11.85
C TRP A 285 -7.12 3.64 13.16
N ASP A 286 -7.33 4.97 13.14
CA ASP A 286 -7.54 5.78 14.36
C ASP A 286 -9.01 6.12 14.60
N ILE A 287 -9.87 5.98 13.58
CA ILE A 287 -11.30 6.25 13.72
C ILE A 287 -11.96 5.23 14.65
N ARG A 288 -12.61 5.77 15.69
CA ARG A 288 -13.38 5.04 16.69
C ARG A 288 -14.87 5.33 16.61
N SER A 289 -15.27 6.46 16.03
CA SER A 289 -16.67 6.86 15.97
C SER A 289 -16.99 7.61 14.68
N ILE A 290 -18.10 7.23 14.05
CA ILE A 290 -18.65 7.95 12.91
C ILE A 290 -20.12 8.25 13.21
N SER A 291 -20.46 9.54 13.19
CA SER A 291 -21.85 9.99 13.23
C SER A 291 -22.30 10.31 11.81
N ILE A 292 -23.53 9.97 11.46
CA ILE A 292 -24.08 10.21 10.13
C ILE A 292 -25.31 11.10 10.27
N ASN A 293 -25.33 12.20 9.53
CA ASN A 293 -26.50 13.06 9.46
C ASN A 293 -27.70 12.25 8.96
N SER A 294 -28.85 12.34 9.65
CA SER A 294 -30.07 11.60 9.34
C SER A 294 -30.58 11.75 7.89
N ASN A 295 -30.18 12.81 7.18
CA ASN A 295 -30.53 13.03 5.78
C ASN A 295 -29.61 12.29 4.79
N ASN A 296 -28.50 11.71 5.26
CA ASN A 296 -27.59 10.96 4.41
C ASN A 296 -28.21 9.62 4.00
N LYS A 297 -28.42 9.44 2.69
CA LYS A 297 -29.04 8.24 2.12
C LYS A 297 -28.02 7.21 1.63
N ASN A 298 -26.74 7.57 1.55
CA ASN A 298 -25.70 6.78 0.90
C ASN A 298 -24.90 5.95 1.91
N PHE A 299 -24.67 6.49 3.10
CA PHE A 299 -23.87 5.86 4.14
C PHE A 299 -24.69 5.50 5.36
N GLU A 300 -24.24 4.50 6.11
CA GLU A 300 -24.78 4.15 7.41
C GLU A 300 -23.74 3.57 8.35
N THR A 301 -24.09 3.55 9.63
CA THR A 301 -23.39 2.81 10.68
C THR A 301 -24.38 1.81 11.29
N GLU A 302 -24.08 0.52 11.17
CA GLU A 302 -24.86 -0.57 11.76
C GLU A 302 -23.88 -1.59 12.33
N ASP A 303 -24.08 -2.03 13.58
CA ASP A 303 -23.21 -3.01 14.26
C ASP A 303 -21.69 -2.73 14.16
N ASN A 304 -21.32 -1.45 14.30
CA ASN A 304 -19.95 -0.93 14.15
C ASN A 304 -19.37 -0.99 12.73
N PHE A 305 -20.14 -1.40 11.72
CA PHE A 305 -19.77 -1.27 10.32
C PHE A 305 -20.16 0.11 9.80
N PHE A 306 -19.18 0.86 9.31
CA PHE A 306 -19.42 2.03 8.47
C PHE A 306 -19.48 1.58 7.01
N MET A 307 -20.64 1.75 6.37
CA MET A 307 -20.94 1.17 5.06
C MET A 307 -21.40 2.20 4.04
N ASP A 308 -21.04 1.95 2.78
CA ASP A 308 -21.72 2.50 1.60
C ASP A 308 -22.85 1.55 1.21
N LYS A 309 -24.10 1.96 1.47
CA LYS A 309 -25.31 1.17 1.20
C LYS A 309 -25.51 0.88 -0.27
N ASN A 310 -25.27 1.88 -1.11
CA ASN A 310 -25.58 1.80 -2.53
C ASN A 310 -24.65 0.81 -3.21
N ASN A 311 -23.37 0.87 -2.84
CA ASN A 311 -22.33 0.01 -3.39
C ASN A 311 -22.09 -1.26 -2.57
N LYS A 312 -22.79 -1.44 -1.44
CA LYS A 312 -22.71 -2.61 -0.56
C LYS A 312 -21.29 -2.86 -0.06
N LYS A 313 -20.62 -1.81 0.38
CA LYS A 313 -19.21 -1.84 0.79
C LYS A 313 -19.05 -1.57 2.27
N ILE A 314 -18.19 -2.32 2.93
CA ILE A 314 -17.67 -1.93 4.26
C ILE A 314 -16.48 -1.00 4.02
N LEU A 315 -16.61 0.23 4.50
CA LEU A 315 -15.54 1.23 4.47
C LEU A 315 -14.66 1.13 5.71
N ALA A 316 -15.26 0.88 6.88
CA ALA A 316 -14.53 0.73 8.14
C ALA A 316 -15.28 -0.13 9.14
N TYR A 317 -14.54 -0.80 10.02
CA TYR A 317 -15.04 -1.41 11.24
C TYR A 317 -14.55 -0.63 12.46
N LEU A 318 -15.51 -0.17 13.27
CA LEU A 318 -15.29 0.83 14.32
C LEU A 318 -14.93 0.20 15.69
N ASP A 319 -15.33 -1.05 15.93
CA ASP A 319 -15.03 -1.73 17.20
C ASP A 319 -13.63 -2.37 17.18
N LYS A 320 -12.70 -1.78 17.91
CA LYS A 320 -11.31 -2.25 17.99
C LYS A 320 -11.10 -3.33 19.07
N GLU A 321 -12.12 -3.61 19.87
CA GLU A 321 -12.08 -4.62 20.94
C GLU A 321 -12.77 -5.94 20.54
N ALA A 322 -13.50 -5.95 19.42
CA ALA A 322 -14.15 -7.15 18.93
C ALA A 322 -13.16 -8.30 18.70
N THR A 323 -13.53 -9.48 19.20
CA THR A 323 -12.76 -10.72 18.99
C THR A 323 -13.31 -11.57 17.85
N LYS A 324 -14.58 -11.34 17.47
CA LYS A 324 -15.28 -12.04 16.40
C LYS A 324 -16.19 -11.09 15.63
N VAL A 325 -16.21 -11.24 14.31
CA VAL A 325 -17.09 -10.46 13.42
C VAL A 325 -17.79 -11.37 12.42
N THR A 326 -19.06 -11.07 12.11
CA THR A 326 -19.80 -11.65 10.99
C THR A 326 -20.12 -10.55 9.99
N ILE A 327 -19.70 -10.71 8.73
CA ILE A 327 -19.95 -9.74 7.67
C ILE A 327 -21.43 -9.82 7.26
N PRO A 328 -22.15 -8.69 7.15
CA PRO A 328 -23.56 -8.69 6.76
C PRO A 328 -23.79 -9.29 5.36
N ASP A 329 -24.89 -10.05 5.20
CA ASP A 329 -25.21 -10.78 3.96
C ASP A 329 -25.28 -9.91 2.70
N SER A 330 -25.66 -8.64 2.86
CA SER A 330 -25.80 -7.68 1.76
C SER A 330 -24.46 -7.20 1.19
N VAL A 331 -23.36 -7.34 1.93
CA VAL A 331 -22.04 -6.79 1.58
C VAL A 331 -21.42 -7.54 0.41
N LYS A 332 -20.82 -6.77 -0.51
CA LYS A 332 -20.13 -7.26 -1.70
C LYS A 332 -18.63 -6.99 -1.69
N GLU A 333 -18.18 -6.01 -0.91
CA GLU A 333 -16.78 -5.59 -0.89
C GLU A 333 -16.38 -5.14 0.51
N ILE A 334 -15.19 -5.57 0.93
CA ILE A 334 -14.47 -5.02 2.08
C ILE A 334 -13.39 -4.11 1.51
N CYS A 335 -13.51 -2.80 1.70
CA CYS A 335 -12.58 -1.82 1.13
C CYS A 335 -11.23 -1.83 1.83
N LYS A 336 -10.26 -1.12 1.25
CA LYS A 336 -8.92 -1.00 1.81
C LYS A 336 -8.91 -0.59 3.27
N GLY A 337 -8.20 -1.37 4.07
CA GLY A 337 -7.96 -1.10 5.49
C GLY A 337 -9.19 -1.18 6.39
N ALA A 338 -10.33 -1.71 5.92
CA ALA A 338 -11.59 -1.69 6.68
C ALA A 338 -11.49 -2.30 8.10
N PHE A 339 -10.67 -3.34 8.29
CA PHE A 339 -10.43 -4.00 9.58
C PHE A 339 -8.98 -3.92 10.06
N TYR A 340 -8.16 -3.09 9.44
CA TYR A 340 -6.75 -3.08 9.80
C TYR A 340 -6.55 -2.70 11.26
N GLY A 341 -5.58 -3.36 11.88
CA GLY A 341 -5.19 -3.06 13.24
C GLY A 341 -6.28 -3.38 14.26
N CYS A 342 -7.34 -4.09 13.88
CA CYS A 342 -8.27 -4.74 14.81
C CYS A 342 -7.53 -5.90 15.50
N LYS A 343 -6.59 -5.56 16.39
CA LYS A 343 -5.63 -6.47 17.03
C LYS A 343 -6.30 -7.51 17.93
N ASN A 344 -7.53 -7.28 18.37
CA ASN A 344 -8.27 -8.26 19.17
C ASN A 344 -9.05 -9.27 18.31
N LEU A 345 -9.21 -9.00 17.01
CA LEU A 345 -10.03 -9.81 16.11
C LEU A 345 -9.35 -11.13 15.79
N LYS A 346 -10.00 -12.24 16.14
CA LYS A 346 -9.50 -13.62 15.96
C LYS A 346 -10.28 -14.44 14.96
N GLU A 347 -11.57 -14.15 14.81
CA GLU A 347 -12.47 -14.88 13.92
C GLU A 347 -13.27 -13.92 13.05
N VAL A 348 -13.30 -14.16 11.74
CA VAL A 348 -14.14 -13.42 10.79
C VAL A 348 -14.95 -14.41 9.97
N ILE A 349 -16.27 -14.25 10.02
CA ILE A 349 -17.21 -15.00 9.19
C ILE A 349 -17.59 -14.13 8.01
N LEU A 350 -17.09 -14.48 6.82
CA LEU A 350 -17.41 -13.80 5.56
C LEU A 350 -18.76 -14.30 5.02
N ASN A 351 -19.52 -13.44 4.34
CA ASN A 351 -20.77 -13.82 3.70
C ASN A 351 -20.52 -14.46 2.32
N GLU A 352 -21.36 -15.43 1.94
CA GLU A 352 -21.27 -16.16 0.65
C GLU A 352 -21.45 -15.28 -0.60
N GLY A 353 -21.88 -14.02 -0.42
CA GLY A 353 -22.06 -13.05 -1.50
C GLY A 353 -20.85 -12.16 -1.74
N LEU A 354 -19.79 -12.24 -0.93
CA LEU A 354 -18.63 -11.36 -0.95
C LEU A 354 -17.80 -11.54 -2.22
N GLU A 355 -17.54 -10.46 -2.96
CA GLU A 355 -16.85 -10.53 -4.25
C GLU A 355 -15.39 -10.05 -4.18
N LYS A 356 -15.08 -9.13 -3.26
CA LYS A 356 -13.75 -8.54 -3.14
C LYS A 356 -13.30 -8.33 -1.68
N ILE A 357 -12.04 -8.68 -1.42
CA ILE A 357 -11.29 -8.31 -0.21
C ILE A 357 -10.20 -7.32 -0.63
N GLY A 358 -10.37 -6.05 -0.27
CA GLY A 358 -9.51 -4.95 -0.67
C GLY A 358 -8.15 -4.92 0.01
N ALA A 359 -7.28 -4.04 -0.47
CA ALA A 359 -5.90 -3.96 -0.03
C ALA A 359 -5.79 -3.69 1.48
N GLU A 360 -4.89 -4.33 2.20
CA GLU A 360 -4.68 -4.12 3.64
C GLU A 360 -5.95 -4.37 4.51
N ALA A 361 -7.02 -4.98 3.97
CA ALA A 361 -8.33 -5.06 4.63
C ALA A 361 -8.27 -5.65 6.05
N PHE A 362 -7.47 -6.70 6.25
CA PHE A 362 -7.27 -7.40 7.53
C PHE A 362 -5.82 -7.34 8.02
N LYS A 363 -5.02 -6.40 7.51
CA LYS A 363 -3.60 -6.29 7.89
C LYS A 363 -3.44 -5.90 9.36
N TYR A 364 -2.45 -6.49 10.04
CA TYR A 364 -2.22 -6.36 11.49
C TYR A 364 -3.44 -6.73 12.37
N THR A 365 -4.24 -7.70 11.94
CA THR A 365 -5.25 -8.34 12.79
C THR A 365 -4.71 -9.63 13.38
N ASN A 366 -5.34 -10.16 14.42
CA ASN A 366 -4.94 -11.44 15.03
C ASN A 366 -5.81 -12.61 14.55
N ILE A 367 -6.36 -12.53 13.33
CA ILE A 367 -7.27 -13.55 12.79
C ILE A 367 -6.53 -14.89 12.76
N GLU A 368 -7.12 -15.91 13.40
CA GLU A 368 -6.57 -17.27 13.49
C GLU A 368 -7.22 -18.21 12.47
N SER A 369 -8.49 -17.95 12.11
CA SER A 369 -9.27 -18.73 11.15
C SER A 369 -10.17 -17.84 10.30
N ILE A 370 -10.15 -18.09 8.99
CA ILE A 370 -11.03 -17.45 8.01
C ILE A 370 -11.29 -18.42 6.86
N THR A 371 -12.53 -18.46 6.38
CA THR A 371 -12.90 -19.20 5.16
C THR A 371 -13.27 -18.19 4.09
N ILE A 372 -12.54 -18.21 2.97
CA ILE A 372 -12.79 -17.33 1.83
C ILE A 372 -13.93 -17.93 0.99
N PRO A 373 -15.07 -17.23 0.82
CA PRO A 373 -16.21 -17.78 0.11
C PRO A 373 -15.93 -17.88 -1.39
N GLY A 374 -16.59 -18.84 -2.06
CA GLY A 374 -16.39 -19.13 -3.49
C GLY A 374 -16.82 -18.04 -4.46
N SER A 375 -17.37 -16.93 -3.95
CA SER A 375 -17.74 -15.73 -4.70
C SER A 375 -16.60 -14.72 -4.83
N VAL A 376 -15.55 -14.83 -4.00
CA VAL A 376 -14.42 -13.87 -4.00
C VAL A 376 -13.59 -14.05 -5.25
N LYS A 377 -13.37 -12.97 -6.00
CA LYS A 377 -12.63 -12.98 -7.27
C LYS A 377 -11.17 -12.58 -7.10
N GLU A 378 -10.87 -11.82 -6.06
CA GLU A 378 -9.59 -11.16 -5.86
C GLU A 378 -9.27 -11.03 -4.37
N ILE A 379 -8.02 -11.34 -4.00
CA ILE A 379 -7.41 -11.04 -2.71
C ILE A 379 -6.30 -10.02 -2.96
N ASP A 380 -6.56 -8.77 -2.60
CA ASP A 380 -5.75 -7.62 -3.00
C ASP A 380 -4.46 -7.48 -2.17
N VAL A 381 -3.63 -6.48 -2.51
CA VAL A 381 -2.31 -6.21 -1.92
C VAL A 381 -2.37 -6.14 -0.39
N GLU A 382 -1.50 -6.91 0.27
CA GLU A 382 -1.36 -6.94 1.74
C GLU A 382 -2.65 -7.29 2.52
N ALA A 383 -3.69 -7.85 1.89
CA ALA A 383 -5.00 -8.04 2.50
C ALA A 383 -4.97 -8.73 3.89
N PHE A 384 -4.10 -9.72 4.07
CA PHE A 384 -3.93 -10.49 5.32
C PHE A 384 -2.50 -10.38 5.89
N ARG A 385 -1.75 -9.33 5.53
CA ARG A 385 -0.37 -9.16 6.00
C ARG A 385 -0.33 -9.04 7.53
N HIS A 386 0.62 -9.72 8.20
CA HIS A 386 0.72 -9.77 9.67
C HIS A 386 -0.58 -10.26 10.33
N THR A 387 -1.08 -11.43 9.94
CA THR A 387 -2.18 -12.13 10.62
C THR A 387 -1.73 -13.47 11.20
N ASN A 388 -2.56 -14.08 12.06
CA ASN A 388 -2.26 -15.36 12.71
C ASN A 388 -2.94 -16.56 12.03
N ILE A 389 -3.35 -16.41 10.77
CA ILE A 389 -4.07 -17.45 10.03
C ILE A 389 -3.20 -18.70 9.96
N LYS A 390 -3.76 -19.86 10.33
CA LYS A 390 -3.03 -21.13 10.33
C LYS A 390 -3.10 -21.88 9.01
N SER A 391 -4.26 -21.80 8.37
CA SER A 391 -4.53 -22.49 7.11
C SER A 391 -5.38 -21.60 6.21
N ILE A 392 -5.12 -21.61 4.91
CA ILE A 392 -5.95 -20.90 3.94
C ILE A 392 -6.24 -21.78 2.72
N THR A 393 -7.50 -21.79 2.29
CA THR A 393 -7.92 -22.38 1.02
C THR A 393 -8.34 -21.26 0.08
N ILE A 394 -7.68 -21.18 -1.07
CA ILE A 394 -8.00 -20.21 -2.11
C ILE A 394 -9.12 -20.79 -2.99
N PRO A 395 -10.28 -20.13 -3.09
CA PRO A 395 -11.40 -20.67 -3.85
C PRO A 395 -11.17 -20.59 -5.36
N ASN A 396 -11.85 -21.46 -6.12
CA ASN A 396 -11.70 -21.57 -7.58
C ASN A 396 -11.99 -20.29 -8.37
N SER A 397 -12.72 -19.34 -7.77
CA SER A 397 -13.05 -18.04 -8.35
C SER A 397 -11.89 -17.04 -8.31
N VAL A 398 -10.88 -17.24 -7.45
CA VAL A 398 -9.73 -16.35 -7.33
C VAL A 398 -8.75 -16.60 -8.46
N LYS A 399 -8.39 -15.52 -9.16
CA LYS A 399 -7.41 -15.53 -10.27
C LYS A 399 -6.06 -14.98 -9.89
N GLU A 400 -6.01 -14.08 -8.91
CA GLU A 400 -4.80 -13.40 -8.49
C GLU A 400 -4.76 -13.27 -6.95
N ILE A 401 -3.57 -13.52 -6.40
CA ILE A 401 -3.19 -13.16 -5.03
C ILE A 401 -2.26 -11.95 -5.11
N GLY A 402 -2.63 -10.86 -4.46
CA GLY A 402 -1.88 -9.59 -4.49
C GLY A 402 -0.50 -9.66 -3.83
N GLU A 403 0.33 -8.66 -4.15
CA GLU A 403 1.64 -8.47 -3.53
C GLU A 403 1.52 -8.47 -2.00
N ARG A 404 2.38 -9.23 -1.32
CA ARG A 404 2.42 -9.37 0.15
C ARG A 404 1.09 -9.80 0.82
N ALA A 405 0.12 -10.35 0.09
CA ALA A 405 -1.22 -10.64 0.62
C ALA A 405 -1.22 -11.42 1.94
N PHE A 406 -0.34 -12.43 2.10
CA PHE A 406 -0.17 -13.24 3.31
C PHE A 406 1.23 -13.09 3.93
N SER A 407 1.92 -11.98 3.66
CA SER A 407 3.27 -11.76 4.17
C SER A 407 3.28 -11.63 5.70
N ASN A 408 4.27 -12.22 6.36
CA ASN A 408 4.41 -12.28 7.82
C ASN A 408 3.19 -12.92 8.51
N CYS A 409 2.50 -13.84 7.85
CA CYS A 409 1.58 -14.75 8.54
C CYS A 409 2.40 -15.88 9.15
N GLU A 410 3.08 -15.59 10.26
CA GLU A 410 4.09 -16.48 10.85
C GLU A 410 3.52 -17.82 11.32
N ASN A 411 2.20 -17.94 11.51
CA ASN A 411 1.52 -19.19 11.88
C ASN A 411 0.90 -19.93 10.68
N LEU A 412 1.02 -19.41 9.45
CA LEU A 412 0.43 -20.02 8.27
C LEU A 412 1.23 -21.25 7.86
N GLU A 413 0.69 -22.42 8.15
CA GLU A 413 1.30 -23.75 7.92
C GLU A 413 0.76 -24.42 6.65
N GLU A 414 -0.52 -24.22 6.35
CA GLU A 414 -1.21 -24.90 5.26
C GLU A 414 -1.80 -23.91 4.23
N VAL A 415 -1.43 -24.06 2.96
CA VAL A 415 -1.97 -23.26 1.85
C VAL A 415 -2.46 -24.19 0.75
N SER A 416 -3.74 -24.10 0.41
CA SER A 416 -4.34 -24.77 -0.74
C SER A 416 -4.63 -23.75 -1.84
N LEU A 417 -3.87 -23.82 -2.94
CA LEU A 417 -4.07 -22.99 -4.13
C LEU A 417 -5.01 -23.69 -5.13
N ASN A 418 -5.85 -22.92 -5.83
CA ASN A 418 -6.75 -23.47 -6.84
C ASN A 418 -6.05 -23.66 -8.21
N GLU A 419 -6.48 -24.68 -8.96
CA GLU A 419 -5.97 -24.98 -10.32
C GLU A 419 -6.27 -23.90 -11.36
N GLY A 420 -7.09 -22.90 -11.01
CA GLY A 420 -7.43 -21.76 -11.87
C GLY A 420 -6.63 -20.50 -11.59
N LEU A 421 -5.68 -20.54 -10.65
CA LEU A 421 -4.90 -19.39 -10.20
C LEU A 421 -3.88 -18.97 -11.27
N GLU A 422 -3.89 -17.72 -11.69
CA GLU A 422 -3.06 -17.23 -12.79
C GLU A 422 -1.80 -16.51 -12.27
N LYS A 423 -1.91 -15.84 -11.12
CA LYS A 423 -0.82 -15.01 -10.58
C LYS A 423 -0.73 -15.05 -9.04
N ILE A 424 0.51 -15.11 -8.55
CA ILE A 424 0.88 -14.93 -7.14
C ILE A 424 1.85 -13.76 -7.09
N GLY A 425 1.46 -12.66 -6.44
CA GLY A 425 2.26 -11.45 -6.39
C GLY A 425 3.55 -11.58 -5.56
N ALA A 426 4.50 -10.69 -5.82
CA ALA A 426 5.75 -10.62 -5.07
C ALA A 426 5.52 -10.66 -3.55
N LYS A 427 6.37 -11.41 -2.85
CA LYS A 427 6.34 -11.56 -1.38
C LYS A 427 5.00 -12.05 -0.81
N ALA A 428 4.10 -12.64 -1.61
CA ALA A 428 2.75 -13.03 -1.16
C ALA A 428 2.77 -13.91 0.10
N PHE A 429 3.73 -14.83 0.24
CA PHE A 429 3.91 -15.72 1.38
C PHE A 429 5.25 -15.49 2.12
N TYR A 430 5.81 -14.29 1.99
CA TYR A 430 7.09 -13.91 2.63
C TYR A 430 7.03 -14.06 4.16
N HIS A 431 8.00 -14.74 4.77
CA HIS A 431 8.03 -15.08 6.21
C HIS A 431 6.72 -15.74 6.70
N THR A 432 6.42 -16.92 6.17
CA THR A 432 5.33 -17.79 6.65
C THR A 432 5.89 -19.13 7.13
N SER A 433 5.08 -19.92 7.84
CA SER A 433 5.47 -21.23 8.36
C SER A 433 5.05 -22.39 7.45
N ILE A 434 4.78 -22.12 6.17
CA ILE A 434 4.26 -23.10 5.23
C ILE A 434 5.20 -24.30 5.16
N GLU A 435 4.69 -25.50 5.35
CA GLU A 435 5.49 -26.73 5.33
C GLU A 435 5.60 -27.34 3.93
N SER A 436 4.50 -27.26 3.16
CA SER A 436 4.43 -27.75 1.80
C SER A 436 3.57 -26.84 0.92
N ILE A 437 3.92 -26.76 -0.37
CA ILE A 437 3.10 -26.01 -1.34
C ILE A 437 3.14 -26.67 -2.72
N THR A 438 1.98 -26.70 -3.38
CA THR A 438 1.86 -27.07 -4.80
C THR A 438 1.54 -25.82 -5.60
N ILE A 439 2.40 -25.47 -6.55
CA ILE A 439 2.18 -24.37 -7.48
C ILE A 439 1.36 -24.91 -8.66
N PRO A 440 0.13 -24.44 -8.88
CA PRO A 440 -0.74 -24.90 -9.97
C PRO A 440 -0.12 -24.68 -11.36
N GLY A 441 -0.43 -25.54 -12.33
CA GLY A 441 0.11 -25.42 -13.70
C GLY A 441 -0.39 -24.18 -14.47
N SER A 442 -1.45 -23.55 -13.99
CA SER A 442 -1.97 -22.27 -14.50
C SER A 442 -1.08 -21.07 -14.13
N VAL A 443 -0.26 -21.18 -13.07
CA VAL A 443 0.62 -20.10 -12.62
C VAL A 443 1.85 -20.05 -13.53
N LYS A 444 2.05 -18.92 -14.20
CA LYS A 444 3.17 -18.72 -15.14
C LYS A 444 4.47 -18.31 -14.48
N GLU A 445 4.38 -17.73 -13.28
CA GLU A 445 5.51 -17.15 -12.61
C GLU A 445 5.36 -17.22 -11.09
N ILE A 446 6.47 -17.53 -10.42
CA ILE A 446 6.65 -17.25 -9.00
C ILE A 446 7.43 -15.93 -8.91
N ASP A 447 6.79 -14.88 -8.42
CA ASP A 447 7.35 -13.52 -8.43
C ASP A 447 8.44 -13.33 -7.35
N GLU A 448 9.09 -12.16 -7.33
CA GLU A 448 10.19 -11.82 -6.42
C GLU A 448 9.84 -12.16 -4.95
N SER A 449 10.72 -12.93 -4.30
CA SER A 449 10.64 -13.26 -2.87
C SER A 449 9.32 -13.90 -2.41
N THR A 450 8.54 -14.50 -3.31
CA THR A 450 7.17 -15.02 -3.01
C THR A 450 7.11 -15.93 -1.79
N LEU A 451 8.08 -16.84 -1.62
CA LEU A 451 8.21 -17.80 -0.50
C LEU A 451 9.54 -17.58 0.27
N SER A 452 10.12 -16.38 0.20
CA SER A 452 11.35 -16.05 0.92
C SER A 452 11.10 -16.02 2.43
N GLY A 453 12.01 -16.59 3.21
CA GLY A 453 11.89 -16.70 4.66
C GLY A 453 10.89 -17.76 5.14
N CYS A 454 10.42 -18.67 4.28
CA CYS A 454 9.59 -19.80 4.69
C CYS A 454 10.47 -20.92 5.28
N GLU A 455 10.96 -20.72 6.50
CA GLU A 455 11.98 -21.57 7.13
C GLU A 455 11.51 -22.99 7.46
N ASN A 456 10.22 -23.29 7.34
CA ASN A 456 9.65 -24.63 7.48
C ASN A 456 9.34 -25.32 6.15
N LEU A 457 9.45 -24.61 5.01
CA LEU A 457 9.05 -25.12 3.71
C LEU A 457 10.00 -26.22 3.23
N GLY A 458 9.56 -27.48 3.37
CA GLY A 458 10.34 -28.67 3.05
C GLY A 458 9.98 -29.30 1.71
N GLU A 459 8.71 -29.23 1.33
CA GLU A 459 8.17 -29.83 0.10
C GLU A 459 7.59 -28.76 -0.82
N VAL A 460 8.06 -28.74 -2.07
CA VAL A 460 7.56 -27.82 -3.09
C VAL A 460 7.29 -28.62 -4.36
N VAL A 461 6.05 -28.58 -4.84
CA VAL A 461 5.66 -29.17 -6.11
C VAL A 461 5.47 -28.05 -7.13
N LEU A 462 6.27 -28.11 -8.20
CA LEU A 462 6.21 -27.17 -9.33
C LEU A 462 5.60 -27.89 -10.54
N ASN A 463 4.41 -27.48 -10.97
CA ASN A 463 3.73 -28.09 -12.10
C ASN A 463 4.23 -27.54 -13.44
N GLU A 464 4.08 -28.36 -14.49
CA GLU A 464 4.32 -27.93 -15.88
C GLU A 464 3.42 -26.74 -16.24
N GLY A 465 3.97 -25.78 -16.97
CA GLY A 465 3.32 -24.52 -17.31
C GLY A 465 3.95 -23.30 -16.65
N LEU A 466 4.71 -23.51 -15.56
CA LEU A 466 5.53 -22.49 -14.89
C LEU A 466 6.72 -22.09 -15.78
N GLU A 467 6.89 -20.80 -16.04
CA GLU A 467 7.90 -20.28 -16.98
C GLU A 467 9.04 -19.54 -16.29
N ARG A 468 8.80 -18.92 -15.12
CA ARG A 468 9.81 -18.15 -14.38
C ARG A 468 9.73 -18.38 -12.87
N ILE A 469 10.90 -18.49 -12.25
CA ILE A 469 11.09 -18.38 -10.80
C ILE A 469 11.84 -17.07 -10.57
N GLY A 470 11.26 -16.14 -9.83
CA GLY A 470 11.81 -14.80 -9.61
C GLY A 470 12.96 -14.74 -8.60
N ASP A 471 13.55 -13.55 -8.48
CA ASP A 471 14.66 -13.30 -7.57
C ASP A 471 14.26 -13.60 -6.12
N TYR A 472 15.16 -14.27 -5.39
CA TYR A 472 14.96 -14.66 -3.98
C TYR A 472 13.71 -15.50 -3.68
N ALA A 473 13.03 -16.07 -4.69
CA ALA A 473 11.71 -16.70 -4.54
C ALA A 473 11.57 -17.70 -3.38
N PHE A 474 12.59 -18.53 -3.14
CA PHE A 474 12.68 -19.54 -2.06
C PHE A 474 13.85 -19.27 -1.11
N ARG A 475 14.34 -18.03 -1.03
CA ARG A 475 15.47 -17.68 -0.17
C ARG A 475 15.17 -18.12 1.27
N TYR A 476 16.11 -18.81 1.90
CA TYR A 476 16.00 -19.31 3.27
C TYR A 476 14.91 -20.36 3.52
N ALA A 477 14.39 -21.00 2.47
CA ALA A 477 13.49 -22.13 2.61
C ALA A 477 14.24 -23.42 3.02
N LYS A 478 13.54 -24.34 3.69
CA LYS A 478 14.10 -25.62 4.17
C LYS A 478 13.92 -26.77 3.17
N ILE A 479 13.91 -26.44 1.89
CA ILE A 479 13.65 -27.39 0.81
C ILE A 479 14.73 -28.48 0.84
N LEU A 480 14.29 -29.75 0.90
CA LEU A 480 15.21 -30.89 0.92
C LEU A 480 15.61 -31.33 -0.50
N SER A 481 14.66 -31.29 -1.42
CA SER A 481 14.84 -31.60 -2.84
C SER A 481 13.84 -30.81 -3.66
N ILE A 482 14.22 -30.39 -4.86
CA ILE A 482 13.32 -29.70 -5.78
C ILE A 482 13.38 -30.33 -7.17
N THR A 483 12.22 -30.51 -7.80
CA THR A 483 12.12 -30.82 -9.23
C THR A 483 11.59 -29.59 -9.94
N ILE A 484 12.39 -29.02 -10.83
CA ILE A 484 12.08 -27.86 -11.65
C ILE A 484 11.61 -28.38 -13.03
N PRO A 485 10.37 -28.07 -13.46
CA PRO A 485 9.80 -28.57 -14.70
C PRO A 485 10.52 -28.00 -15.93
N GLY A 486 10.39 -28.68 -17.06
CA GLY A 486 11.08 -28.28 -18.30
C GLY A 486 10.52 -26.98 -18.90
N SER A 487 9.33 -26.57 -18.48
CA SER A 487 8.72 -25.30 -18.88
C SER A 487 9.41 -24.05 -18.31
N VAL A 488 10.22 -24.18 -17.24
CA VAL A 488 10.91 -23.04 -16.61
C VAL A 488 12.06 -22.58 -17.49
N LYS A 489 12.01 -21.32 -17.95
CA LYS A 489 12.99 -20.71 -18.85
C LYS A 489 13.97 -19.79 -18.12
N GLU A 490 13.59 -19.33 -16.93
CA GLU A 490 14.35 -18.35 -16.15
C GLU A 490 14.25 -18.67 -14.66
N ILE A 491 15.40 -18.62 -13.98
CA ILE A 491 15.52 -18.68 -12.53
C ILE A 491 16.28 -17.44 -12.09
N GLY A 492 15.64 -16.64 -11.25
CA GLY A 492 16.12 -15.36 -10.78
C GLY A 492 17.35 -15.46 -9.87
N VAL A 493 17.95 -14.31 -9.63
CA VAL A 493 19.10 -14.15 -8.76
C VAL A 493 18.72 -14.57 -7.34
N ASP A 494 19.57 -15.40 -6.75
CA ASP A 494 19.48 -15.89 -5.39
C ASP A 494 18.15 -16.57 -5.05
N ALA A 495 17.44 -17.09 -6.06
CA ALA A 495 16.13 -17.74 -5.90
C ALA A 495 16.13 -18.82 -4.81
N PHE A 496 17.22 -19.58 -4.66
CA PHE A 496 17.42 -20.61 -3.64
C PHE A 496 18.53 -20.26 -2.66
N LEU A 497 18.90 -18.98 -2.54
CA LEU A 497 19.96 -18.54 -1.63
C LEU A 497 19.65 -18.95 -0.19
N GLY A 498 20.63 -19.62 0.42
CA GLY A 498 20.47 -20.20 1.74
C GLY A 498 19.34 -21.23 1.77
N CYS A 499 19.22 -22.12 0.79
CA CYS A 499 18.51 -23.38 1.01
C CYS A 499 19.52 -24.40 1.56
N TRP A 500 19.97 -24.22 2.80
CA TRP A 500 21.11 -24.98 3.38
C TRP A 500 20.87 -26.50 3.41
N TYR A 501 19.61 -26.92 3.47
CA TYR A 501 19.21 -28.32 3.54
C TYR A 501 18.95 -28.97 2.18
N LEU A 502 19.04 -28.20 1.08
CA LEU A 502 18.84 -28.72 -0.27
C LEU A 502 19.91 -29.77 -0.56
N LYS A 503 19.48 -31.00 -0.83
CA LYS A 503 20.35 -32.15 -1.16
C LYS A 503 20.46 -32.35 -2.66
N GLU A 504 19.39 -32.06 -3.39
CA GLU A 504 19.29 -32.33 -4.82
C GLU A 504 18.32 -31.33 -5.50
N ALA A 505 18.72 -30.85 -6.66
CA ALA A 505 17.85 -30.11 -7.57
C ALA A 505 17.83 -30.81 -8.93
N ILE A 506 16.67 -31.30 -9.34
CA ILE A 506 16.45 -31.93 -10.65
C ILE A 506 15.82 -30.90 -11.57
N TYR A 507 16.40 -30.67 -12.74
CA TYR A 507 15.82 -29.82 -13.78
C TYR A 507 15.52 -30.64 -15.03
N LYS A 508 14.27 -30.58 -15.50
CA LYS A 508 13.74 -31.42 -16.60
C LYS A 508 13.74 -30.75 -17.99
N GLY A 509 14.44 -29.62 -18.13
CA GLY A 509 14.46 -28.80 -19.36
C GLY A 509 15.85 -28.63 -19.98
N ASP A 510 15.91 -27.79 -21.01
CA ASP A 510 17.18 -27.32 -21.57
C ASP A 510 17.81 -26.28 -20.64
N ALA A 511 19.02 -26.59 -20.15
CA ALA A 511 19.75 -25.77 -19.19
C ALA A 511 20.63 -24.69 -19.85
N SER A 512 20.65 -24.62 -21.18
CA SER A 512 21.53 -23.72 -21.95
C SER A 512 21.36 -22.24 -21.60
N ASN A 513 20.15 -21.83 -21.22
CA ASN A 513 19.82 -20.44 -20.90
C ASN A 513 19.73 -20.15 -19.39
N ILE A 514 19.98 -21.13 -18.53
CA ILE A 514 19.89 -20.96 -17.07
C ILE A 514 21.27 -20.57 -16.52
N ASN A 515 21.36 -19.39 -15.91
CA ASN A 515 22.56 -18.98 -15.19
C ASN A 515 22.58 -19.56 -13.77
N TRP A 516 23.03 -20.81 -13.65
CA TRP A 516 23.09 -21.53 -12.37
C TRP A 516 23.94 -20.85 -11.28
N GLU A 517 24.95 -20.06 -11.66
CA GLU A 517 25.81 -19.34 -10.69
C GLU A 517 25.03 -18.35 -9.84
N ASN A 518 23.98 -17.77 -10.43
CA ASN A 518 23.18 -16.76 -9.76
C ASN A 518 21.99 -17.35 -9.04
N THR A 519 21.69 -18.65 -9.14
CA THR A 519 20.44 -19.21 -8.56
C THR A 519 20.49 -19.41 -7.05
N GLY A 520 21.69 -19.40 -6.45
CA GLY A 520 21.89 -19.80 -5.06
C GLY A 520 21.92 -21.32 -4.81
N ILE A 521 21.75 -22.14 -5.86
CA ILE A 521 21.90 -23.60 -5.77
C ILE A 521 23.39 -23.98 -5.92
N ASP A 522 23.87 -24.84 -5.03
CA ASP A 522 25.18 -25.47 -5.17
C ASP A 522 25.21 -26.35 -6.44
N LYS A 523 26.08 -26.01 -7.38
CA LYS A 523 26.22 -26.72 -8.67
C LYS A 523 26.43 -28.23 -8.53
N THR A 524 27.04 -28.69 -7.44
CA THR A 524 27.28 -30.12 -7.20
C THR A 524 26.00 -30.91 -6.94
N LYS A 525 24.90 -30.23 -6.61
CA LYS A 525 23.60 -30.82 -6.28
C LYS A 525 22.62 -30.81 -7.46
N ILE A 526 23.02 -30.24 -8.59
CA ILE A 526 22.18 -30.08 -9.77
C ILE A 526 22.26 -31.32 -10.66
N LYS A 527 21.10 -31.86 -11.02
CA LYS A 527 20.94 -32.90 -12.04
C LYS A 527 20.04 -32.40 -13.15
N ILE A 528 20.58 -32.36 -14.37
CA ILE A 528 19.82 -31.98 -15.56
C ILE A 528 19.41 -33.26 -16.27
N ILE A 529 18.10 -33.44 -16.45
CA ILE A 529 17.50 -34.54 -17.20
C ILE A 529 16.91 -33.93 -18.45
N SER A 530 17.58 -34.12 -19.59
CA SER A 530 17.01 -33.73 -20.87
C SER A 530 15.74 -34.54 -21.12
N SER A 531 14.66 -33.90 -21.58
CA SER A 531 13.37 -34.53 -21.92
C SER A 531 13.44 -35.57 -23.05
N ASN A 532 14.65 -35.93 -23.51
CA ASN A 532 14.96 -36.84 -24.61
C ASN A 532 15.56 -38.20 -24.17
N ASN A 533 15.57 -38.55 -22.88
CA ASN A 533 15.99 -39.90 -22.43
C ASN A 533 15.16 -40.42 -21.25
#